data_AF-A0A1H7TGK1-F1
#
_entry.id   AF-A0A1H7TGK1-F1
#
_cell.length_a   1.000
_cell.length_b   1.000
_cell.length_c   1.000
_cell.angle_alpha   90.00
_cell.angle_beta   90.00
_cell.angle_gamma   90.00
#
_symmetry.space_group_name_H-M   'P 1'
#
loop_
_entity.id
_entity.type
_entity.pdbx_description
1 polymer ?
#
loop_
_entity_poly.entity_id
_entity_poly.type
_entity_poly.pdbx_seq_one_letter_code
_entity_poly.pdbx_strand_id
1 'polypeptide(L)'
;MIRRLIQQRPGRMTMWLVMGNVLVVAALVAMTTFSLRSHLQSEEARARDTADNLAQSLSVEVSAELRNADNALSTIALRFHSARASKDHEESLVRIIEEQRSLLPQVASLRITDIYGNVIAGFSKDEKAHNVADRPYFSQAMMSADMVISEPLQGRTTGAWSIVLARRLMNHDGQFAGVVYAAVNSQHFVNRFSQLALGRSGAVSLRTDGLNLIARYSASEPGSTRGFGARNLSQELLKNLAKNAQHGVYLTRVALDNVERVTAYRHIAGYPVTVFTGMSSEDYLVSWWRQVWQQSMLAALVALAVACCSWLIHWHLRGEHRSRQALAQLAQEQEVMLQNYLIGMVRVRGGRAAWCNPALERMFGYEAGELRERDSRLLYLSDEDHLRVVKEGSAAIRGGDPYRTQLRMRRKDGSAFWVDVSGSVLSDSESLWMLVDIDSLKMSEEVAQQQATRDALTNLPNRRVLEDRLGDAIQASRRTGEGYALCYLDLDGFKPVNDQHGHEAGDEVLKQVGQRLQDLVRSKDVVARMGGDEFAILLPGVNRVADAEQLLQRVLFSIQRRIQLDSGETVSVNASIGAVIGTGADIGRDVLRAADEAMYTVKRKGKGRISVITQPHLRPVPETVSEAWAAAA
;
A
#
# COMPACT_ATOMS: atom_id res chain seq x y z
N MET A 1 12.43 15.08 -25.85
CA MET A 1 11.10 15.71 -25.68
C MET A 1 10.25 15.00 -24.61
N ILE A 2 10.11 13.67 -24.67
CA ILE A 2 9.38 12.85 -23.67
C ILE A 2 9.92 13.03 -22.23
N ARG A 3 11.25 13.07 -22.03
CA ARG A 3 11.86 13.34 -20.70
C ARG A 3 11.48 14.68 -20.06
N ARG A 4 11.21 15.74 -20.85
CA ARG A 4 10.80 17.06 -20.31
C ARG A 4 9.32 17.12 -19.93
N LEU A 5 8.47 16.35 -20.62
CA LEU A 5 7.05 16.20 -20.27
C LEU A 5 6.85 15.39 -18.97
N ILE A 6 7.78 14.48 -18.66
CA ILE A 6 7.73 13.62 -17.47
C ILE A 6 8.03 14.38 -16.16
N GLN A 7 8.83 15.45 -16.20
CA GLN A 7 9.29 16.13 -14.98
C GLN A 7 8.28 17.12 -14.36
N GLN A 8 7.27 17.59 -15.10
CA GLN A 8 6.48 18.75 -14.63
C GLN A 8 5.20 18.40 -13.86
N ARG A 9 4.56 17.22 -14.01
CA ARG A 9 3.35 16.83 -13.23
C ARG A 9 3.17 15.30 -13.15
N PRO A 10 3.55 14.63 -12.05
CA PRO A 10 3.44 13.16 -11.92
C PRO A 10 2.01 12.62 -12.07
N GLY A 11 0.99 13.40 -11.70
CA GLY A 11 -0.42 13.01 -11.87
C GLY A 11 -0.93 12.95 -13.32
N ARG A 12 -0.29 13.67 -14.26
CA ARG A 12 -0.70 13.60 -15.67
C ARG A 12 -0.32 12.26 -16.30
N MET A 13 0.82 11.70 -15.94
CA MET A 13 1.29 10.45 -16.54
C MET A 13 0.45 9.24 -16.10
N THR A 14 0.04 9.19 -14.82
CA THR A 14 -0.91 8.17 -14.34
C THR A 14 -2.26 8.28 -15.04
N MET A 15 -2.73 9.51 -15.30
CA MET A 15 -3.95 9.75 -16.07
C MET A 15 -3.82 9.25 -17.52
N TRP A 16 -2.70 9.50 -18.20
CA TRP A 16 -2.44 8.99 -19.56
C TRP A 16 -2.36 7.46 -19.60
N LEU A 17 -1.73 6.82 -18.62
CA LEU A 17 -1.67 5.35 -18.52
C LEU A 17 -3.06 4.74 -18.32
N VAL A 18 -3.86 5.30 -17.41
CA VAL A 18 -5.24 4.84 -17.18
C VAL A 18 -6.07 5.02 -18.45
N MET A 19 -5.99 6.18 -19.10
CA MET A 19 -6.74 6.43 -20.33
C MET A 19 -6.30 5.50 -21.48
N GLY A 20 -5.00 5.24 -21.61
CA GLY A 20 -4.47 4.27 -22.58
C GLY A 20 -4.98 2.85 -22.32
N ASN A 21 -4.98 2.40 -21.06
CA ASN A 21 -5.51 1.09 -20.70
C ASN A 21 -7.00 0.96 -20.98
N VAL A 22 -7.79 1.99 -20.63
CA VAL A 22 -9.23 2.02 -20.90
C VAL A 22 -9.48 1.91 -22.40
N LEU A 23 -8.71 2.61 -23.24
CA LEU A 23 -8.84 2.56 -24.68
C LEU A 23 -8.49 1.17 -25.25
N VAL A 24 -7.40 0.57 -24.78
CA VAL A 24 -6.99 -0.79 -25.20
C VAL A 24 -8.03 -1.84 -24.80
N VAL A 25 -8.51 -1.79 -23.56
CA VAL A 25 -9.54 -2.72 -23.06
C VAL A 25 -10.85 -2.51 -23.82
N ALA A 26 -11.25 -1.26 -24.09
CA ALA A 26 -12.45 -0.97 -24.88
C ALA A 26 -12.35 -1.51 -26.32
N ALA A 27 -11.19 -1.33 -26.97
CA ALA A 27 -10.94 -1.87 -28.31
C ALA A 27 -10.98 -3.41 -28.31
N LEU A 28 -10.38 -4.05 -27.31
CA LEU A 28 -10.39 -5.50 -27.14
C LEU A 28 -11.82 -6.03 -26.96
N VAL A 29 -12.61 -5.43 -26.06
CA VAL A 29 -14.02 -5.80 -25.83
C VAL A 29 -14.84 -5.62 -27.10
N ALA A 30 -14.65 -4.50 -27.83
CA ALA A 30 -15.36 -4.25 -29.08
C ALA A 30 -15.02 -5.32 -30.15
N MET A 31 -13.75 -5.65 -30.33
CA MET A 31 -13.29 -6.68 -31.27
C MET A 31 -13.80 -8.07 -30.89
N THR A 32 -13.71 -8.46 -29.62
CA THR A 32 -14.23 -9.75 -29.14
C THR A 32 -15.75 -9.83 -29.34
N THR A 33 -16.49 -8.77 -29.01
CA THR A 33 -17.95 -8.74 -29.21
C THR A 33 -18.32 -8.85 -30.68
N PHE A 34 -17.60 -8.14 -31.56
CA PHE A 34 -17.80 -8.23 -33.01
C PHE A 34 -17.51 -9.64 -33.54
N SER A 35 -16.39 -10.24 -33.12
CA SER A 35 -16.01 -11.61 -33.51
C SER A 35 -17.05 -12.64 -33.04
N LEU A 36 -17.48 -12.58 -31.78
CA LEU A 36 -18.47 -13.52 -31.23
C LEU A 36 -19.84 -13.41 -31.93
N ARG A 37 -20.26 -12.20 -32.28
CA ARG A 37 -21.49 -11.99 -33.09
C ARG A 37 -21.33 -12.54 -34.50
N SER A 38 -20.19 -12.30 -35.14
CA SER A 38 -19.89 -12.84 -36.48
C SER A 38 -19.87 -14.37 -36.47
N HIS A 39 -19.30 -14.99 -35.44
CA HIS A 39 -19.31 -16.45 -35.28
C HIS A 39 -20.72 -16.98 -35.06
N LEU A 40 -21.54 -16.34 -34.22
CA LEU A 40 -22.94 -16.76 -34.01
C LEU A 40 -23.71 -16.79 -35.33
N GLN A 41 -23.62 -15.71 -36.12
CA GLN A 41 -24.27 -15.62 -37.43
C GLN A 41 -23.78 -16.70 -38.39
N SER A 42 -22.47 -17.03 -38.35
CA SER A 42 -21.89 -18.09 -39.17
C SER A 42 -22.33 -19.49 -38.75
N GLU A 43 -22.48 -19.77 -37.45
CA GLU A 43 -23.01 -21.06 -36.97
C GLU A 43 -24.49 -21.20 -37.33
N GLU A 44 -25.30 -20.14 -37.19
CA GLU A 44 -26.71 -20.15 -37.63
C GLU A 44 -26.86 -20.37 -39.14
N ALA A 45 -26.04 -19.70 -39.96
CA ALA A 45 -26.04 -19.88 -41.41
C ALA A 45 -25.67 -21.32 -41.79
N ARG A 46 -24.61 -21.87 -41.17
CA ARG A 46 -24.22 -23.28 -41.37
C ARG A 46 -25.31 -24.25 -40.95
N ALA A 47 -26.01 -24.00 -39.84
CA ALA A 47 -27.13 -24.83 -39.41
C ALA A 47 -28.29 -24.79 -40.43
N ARG A 48 -28.59 -23.62 -41.01
CA ARG A 48 -29.60 -23.49 -42.10
C ARG A 48 -29.20 -24.27 -43.34
N ASP A 49 -27.97 -24.10 -43.81
CA ASP A 49 -27.46 -24.78 -45.01
C ASP A 49 -27.41 -26.30 -44.80
N THR A 50 -26.98 -26.75 -43.63
CA THR A 50 -26.93 -28.18 -43.29
C THR A 50 -28.33 -28.80 -43.24
N ALA A 51 -29.29 -28.11 -42.62
CA ALA A 51 -30.68 -28.57 -42.59
C ALA A 51 -31.26 -28.66 -44.01
N ASP A 52 -31.09 -27.64 -44.85
CA ASP A 52 -31.63 -27.64 -46.22
C ASP A 52 -30.97 -28.70 -47.11
N ASN A 53 -29.64 -28.84 -47.05
CA ASN A 53 -28.91 -29.88 -47.78
C ASN A 53 -29.37 -31.28 -47.38
N LEU A 54 -29.64 -31.50 -46.08
CA LEU A 54 -30.16 -32.77 -45.61
C LEU A 54 -31.60 -33.01 -46.08
N ALA A 55 -32.46 -31.98 -46.05
CA ALA A 55 -33.82 -32.08 -46.59
C ALA A 55 -33.81 -32.37 -48.10
N GLN A 56 -32.88 -31.76 -48.83
CA GLN A 56 -32.65 -32.05 -50.25
C GLN A 56 -32.23 -33.50 -50.49
N SER A 57 -31.25 -33.98 -49.74
CA SER A 57 -30.73 -35.35 -49.88
C SER A 57 -31.81 -36.39 -49.56
N LEU A 58 -32.53 -36.20 -48.45
CA LEU A 58 -33.64 -37.08 -48.07
C LEU A 58 -34.83 -37.00 -49.03
N SER A 59 -35.11 -35.82 -49.58
CA SER A 59 -36.16 -35.68 -50.60
C SER A 59 -35.84 -36.51 -51.85
N VAL A 60 -34.58 -36.53 -52.29
CA VAL A 60 -34.14 -37.35 -53.44
C VAL A 60 -34.24 -38.85 -53.10
N GLU A 61 -33.77 -39.23 -51.91
CA GLU A 61 -33.79 -40.63 -51.45
C GLU A 61 -35.22 -41.18 -51.32
N VAL A 62 -36.11 -40.46 -50.62
CA VAL A 62 -37.52 -40.86 -50.46
C VAL A 62 -38.26 -40.82 -51.81
N SER A 63 -37.94 -39.88 -52.70
CA SER A 63 -38.47 -39.87 -54.08
C SER A 63 -38.10 -41.15 -54.84
N ALA A 64 -36.86 -41.62 -54.69
CA ALA A 64 -36.42 -42.86 -55.32
C ALA A 64 -37.14 -44.08 -54.72
N GLU A 65 -37.33 -44.15 -53.40
CA GLU A 65 -38.09 -45.22 -52.75
C GLU A 65 -39.56 -45.27 -53.22
N LEU A 66 -40.22 -44.11 -53.30
CA LEU A 66 -41.59 -44.00 -53.79
C LEU A 66 -41.70 -44.36 -55.28
N ARG A 67 -40.72 -43.95 -56.09
CA ARG A 67 -40.65 -44.31 -57.52
C ARG A 67 -40.46 -45.80 -57.72
N ASN A 68 -39.64 -46.46 -56.91
CA ASN A 68 -39.48 -47.90 -56.97
C ASN A 68 -40.79 -48.63 -56.64
N ALA A 69 -41.51 -48.17 -55.61
CA ALA A 69 -42.83 -48.71 -55.30
C ALA A 69 -43.85 -48.45 -56.42
N ASP A 70 -43.84 -47.25 -57.01
CA ASP A 70 -44.73 -46.92 -58.11
C ASP A 70 -44.49 -47.80 -59.35
N ASN A 71 -43.22 -48.00 -59.72
CA ASN A 71 -42.82 -48.88 -60.82
C ASN A 71 -43.28 -50.34 -60.59
N ALA A 72 -43.15 -50.83 -59.36
CA ALA A 72 -43.62 -52.17 -59.00
C ALA A 72 -45.15 -52.29 -59.09
N LEU A 73 -45.89 -51.33 -58.53
CA LEU A 73 -47.37 -51.31 -58.62
C LEU A 73 -47.84 -51.18 -60.08
N SER A 74 -47.16 -50.37 -60.89
CA SER A 74 -47.43 -50.22 -62.31
C SER A 74 -47.17 -51.52 -63.07
N THR A 75 -46.09 -52.24 -62.75
CA THR A 75 -45.77 -53.56 -63.33
C THR A 75 -46.85 -54.58 -63.01
N ILE A 76 -47.35 -54.60 -61.77
CA ILE A 76 -48.47 -55.46 -61.37
C ILE A 76 -49.73 -55.08 -62.15
N ALA A 77 -50.02 -53.78 -62.25
CA ALA A 77 -51.19 -53.30 -62.98
C ALA A 77 -51.17 -53.67 -64.47
N LEU A 78 -50.01 -53.60 -65.11
CA LEU A 78 -49.81 -54.01 -66.50
C LEU A 78 -49.96 -55.52 -66.69
N ARG A 79 -49.39 -56.33 -65.79
CA ARG A 79 -49.44 -57.81 -65.88
C ARG A 79 -50.74 -58.40 -65.35
N PHE A 80 -51.53 -57.64 -64.59
CA PHE A 80 -52.77 -58.10 -63.95
C PHE A 80 -53.75 -58.74 -64.94
N HIS A 81 -53.92 -58.12 -66.11
CA HIS A 81 -54.81 -58.65 -67.15
C HIS A 81 -54.37 -60.04 -67.63
N SER A 82 -53.09 -60.19 -68.02
CA SER A 82 -52.55 -61.47 -68.48
C SER A 82 -52.63 -62.57 -67.43
N ALA A 83 -52.48 -62.21 -66.14
CA ALA A 83 -52.60 -63.13 -65.03
C ALA A 83 -54.06 -63.54 -64.77
N ARG A 84 -55.01 -62.62 -64.91
CA ARG A 84 -56.45 -62.91 -64.68
C ARG A 84 -57.05 -63.79 -65.79
N ALA A 85 -56.48 -63.75 -66.99
CA ALA A 85 -56.93 -64.55 -68.13
C ALA A 85 -56.34 -65.97 -68.18
N SER A 86 -55.37 -66.30 -67.31
CA SER A 86 -54.78 -67.64 -67.27
C SER A 86 -55.72 -68.65 -66.60
N LYS A 87 -55.56 -69.95 -66.92
CA LYS A 87 -56.33 -71.03 -66.29
C LYS A 87 -56.10 -71.11 -64.77
N ASP A 88 -54.88 -70.76 -64.34
CA ASP A 88 -54.45 -70.74 -62.93
C ASP A 88 -54.26 -69.29 -62.46
N HIS A 89 -55.32 -68.49 -62.58
CA HIS A 89 -55.25 -67.04 -62.34
C HIS A 89 -54.82 -66.67 -60.92
N GLU A 90 -55.23 -67.44 -59.91
CA GLU A 90 -54.86 -67.19 -58.50
C GLU A 90 -53.35 -67.36 -58.29
N GLU A 91 -52.78 -68.46 -58.79
CA GLU A 91 -51.35 -68.75 -58.69
C GLU A 91 -50.52 -67.74 -59.49
N SER A 92 -51.01 -67.33 -60.67
CA SER A 92 -50.38 -66.31 -61.50
C SER A 92 -50.31 -64.94 -60.80
N LEU A 93 -51.39 -64.55 -60.10
CA LEU A 93 -51.43 -63.30 -59.33
C LEU A 93 -50.51 -63.35 -58.10
N VAL A 94 -50.51 -64.47 -57.37
CA VAL A 94 -49.61 -64.67 -56.22
C VAL A 94 -48.15 -64.56 -56.66
N ARG A 95 -47.78 -65.22 -57.77
CA ARG A 95 -46.42 -65.17 -58.31
C ARG A 95 -45.98 -63.76 -58.67
N ILE A 96 -46.83 -62.97 -59.33
CA ILE A 96 -46.51 -61.57 -59.68
C ILE A 96 -46.30 -60.73 -58.41
N ILE A 97 -47.16 -60.91 -57.40
CA ILE A 97 -47.01 -60.21 -56.12
C ILE A 97 -45.70 -60.59 -55.44
N GLU A 98 -45.35 -61.87 -55.38
CA GLU A 98 -44.11 -62.34 -54.74
C GLU A 98 -42.86 -61.84 -55.47
N GLU A 99 -42.85 -61.90 -56.82
CA GLU A 99 -41.79 -61.35 -57.67
C GLU A 99 -41.56 -59.87 -57.35
N GLN A 100 -42.63 -59.05 -57.32
CA GLN A 100 -42.51 -57.62 -57.05
C GLN A 100 -42.24 -57.29 -55.58
N ARG A 101 -42.77 -58.07 -54.64
CA ARG A 101 -42.53 -57.90 -53.20
C ARG A 101 -41.06 -58.10 -52.86
N SER A 102 -40.38 -59.05 -53.52
CA SER A 102 -38.93 -59.27 -53.33
C SER A 102 -38.08 -58.04 -53.67
N LEU A 103 -38.58 -57.16 -54.56
CA LEU A 103 -37.94 -55.93 -55.00
C LEU A 103 -38.31 -54.71 -54.12
N LEU A 104 -39.23 -54.89 -53.18
CA LEU A 104 -39.76 -53.84 -52.31
C LEU A 104 -39.59 -54.19 -50.82
N PRO A 105 -38.34 -54.25 -50.31
CA PRO A 105 -38.08 -54.56 -48.91
C PRO A 105 -38.74 -53.56 -47.93
N GLN A 106 -39.06 -52.35 -48.39
CA GLN A 106 -39.72 -51.30 -47.61
C GLN A 106 -41.24 -51.50 -47.41
N VAL A 107 -41.86 -52.40 -48.18
CA VAL A 107 -43.32 -52.63 -48.14
C VAL A 107 -43.65 -53.78 -47.19
N ALA A 108 -44.50 -53.50 -46.20
CA ALA A 108 -44.95 -54.49 -45.23
C ALA A 108 -45.90 -55.54 -45.86
N SER A 109 -46.77 -55.10 -46.77
CA SER A 109 -47.69 -55.98 -47.49
C SER A 109 -48.04 -55.40 -48.86
N LEU A 110 -48.19 -56.27 -49.85
CA LEU A 110 -48.56 -55.94 -51.22
C LEU A 110 -49.79 -56.78 -51.59
N ARG A 111 -50.88 -56.13 -51.99
CA ARG A 111 -52.22 -56.74 -52.07
C ARG A 111 -52.98 -56.26 -53.30
N ILE A 112 -53.91 -57.09 -53.75
CA ILE A 112 -54.83 -56.79 -54.86
C ILE A 112 -56.26 -56.95 -54.39
N THR A 113 -57.15 -56.04 -54.79
CA THR A 113 -58.60 -56.12 -54.53
C THR A 113 -59.40 -56.39 -55.79
N ASP A 114 -60.65 -56.81 -55.60
CA ASP A 114 -61.70 -56.72 -56.62
C ASP A 114 -62.32 -55.30 -56.68
N ILE A 115 -63.36 -55.14 -57.51
CA ILE A 115 -64.13 -53.90 -57.69
C ILE A 115 -64.91 -53.46 -56.45
N TYR A 116 -65.18 -54.39 -55.52
CA TYR A 116 -65.90 -54.14 -54.27
C TYR A 116 -64.95 -53.89 -53.10
N GLY A 117 -63.64 -53.86 -53.35
CA GLY A 117 -62.61 -53.66 -52.33
C GLY A 117 -62.33 -54.90 -51.48
N ASN A 118 -62.82 -56.08 -51.84
CA ASN A 118 -62.39 -57.33 -51.20
C ASN A 118 -60.99 -57.65 -51.65
N VAL A 119 -60.07 -57.89 -50.73
CA VAL A 119 -58.72 -58.30 -51.09
C VAL A 119 -58.78 -59.75 -51.60
N ILE A 120 -58.21 -59.99 -52.78
CA ILE A 120 -58.25 -61.27 -53.51
C ILE A 120 -56.88 -61.94 -53.67
N ALA A 121 -55.78 -61.19 -53.48
CA ALA A 121 -54.42 -61.73 -53.53
C ALA A 121 -53.47 -60.93 -52.61
N GLY A 122 -52.38 -61.57 -52.17
CA GLY A 122 -51.35 -60.93 -51.33
C GLY A 122 -51.54 -61.07 -49.80
N PHE A 123 -52.28 -62.09 -49.36
CA PHE A 123 -52.42 -62.45 -47.95
C PHE A 123 -51.40 -63.52 -47.54
N SER A 124 -51.03 -63.54 -46.25
CA SER A 124 -50.38 -64.71 -45.65
C SER A 124 -51.39 -65.86 -45.48
N LYS A 125 -50.92 -67.12 -45.43
CA LYS A 125 -51.77 -68.31 -45.19
C LYS A 125 -52.61 -68.20 -43.90
N ASP A 126 -52.14 -67.42 -42.92
CA ASP A 126 -52.79 -67.23 -41.62
C ASP A 126 -53.65 -65.95 -41.51
N GLU A 127 -53.79 -65.18 -42.59
CA GLU A 127 -54.46 -63.88 -42.58
C GLU A 127 -55.92 -63.97 -43.04
N LYS A 128 -56.85 -63.39 -42.26
CA LYS A 128 -58.26 -63.34 -42.64
C LYS A 128 -58.50 -62.37 -43.81
N ALA A 129 -59.33 -62.79 -44.75
CA ALA A 129 -59.86 -61.91 -45.79
C ALA A 129 -60.54 -60.69 -45.17
N HIS A 130 -60.27 -59.51 -45.72
CA HIS A 130 -60.86 -58.26 -45.26
C HIS A 130 -61.15 -57.35 -46.46
N ASN A 131 -62.14 -56.50 -46.28
CA ASN A 131 -62.55 -55.50 -47.25
C ASN A 131 -61.88 -54.14 -46.92
N VAL A 132 -61.56 -53.37 -47.96
CA VAL A 132 -60.95 -52.03 -47.85
C VAL A 132 -61.73 -50.93 -48.58
N ALA A 133 -62.97 -51.19 -49.01
CA ALA A 133 -63.79 -50.22 -49.72
C ALA A 133 -64.13 -48.98 -48.88
N ASP A 134 -64.18 -49.13 -47.55
CA ASP A 134 -64.36 -48.02 -46.60
C ASP A 134 -63.11 -47.13 -46.47
N ARG A 135 -61.96 -47.56 -46.99
CA ARG A 135 -60.70 -46.83 -46.84
C ARG A 135 -60.61 -45.72 -47.91
N PRO A 136 -60.24 -44.48 -47.52
CA PRO A 136 -60.15 -43.36 -48.47
C PRO A 136 -59.26 -43.63 -49.69
N TYR A 137 -58.12 -44.31 -49.50
CA TYR A 137 -57.20 -44.60 -50.59
C TYR A 137 -57.80 -45.49 -51.69
N PHE A 138 -58.79 -46.33 -51.38
CA PHE A 138 -59.45 -47.18 -52.37
C PHE A 138 -60.29 -46.32 -53.32
N SER A 139 -61.14 -45.45 -52.76
CA SER A 139 -61.95 -44.51 -53.54
C SER A 139 -61.09 -43.51 -54.33
N GLN A 140 -60.00 -43.01 -53.73
CA GLN A 140 -59.06 -42.11 -54.40
C GLN A 140 -58.33 -42.81 -55.56
N ALA A 141 -57.86 -44.04 -55.36
CA ALA A 141 -57.20 -44.81 -56.41
C ALA A 141 -58.16 -45.14 -57.55
N MET A 142 -59.43 -45.42 -57.26
CA MET A 142 -60.46 -45.65 -58.29
C MET A 142 -60.61 -44.44 -59.24
N MET A 143 -60.50 -43.22 -58.70
CA MET A 143 -60.65 -41.98 -59.47
C MET A 143 -59.35 -41.50 -60.15
N SER A 144 -58.19 -41.92 -59.65
CA SER A 144 -56.88 -41.47 -60.13
C SER A 144 -56.26 -42.44 -61.14
N ALA A 145 -55.63 -41.91 -62.19
CA ALA A 145 -54.79 -42.70 -63.10
C ALA A 145 -53.38 -42.97 -62.53
N ASP A 146 -52.89 -42.05 -61.70
CA ASP A 146 -51.58 -42.11 -61.07
C ASP A 146 -51.66 -42.82 -59.71
N MET A 147 -50.50 -43.21 -59.18
CA MET A 147 -50.40 -43.78 -57.84
C MET A 147 -50.86 -42.77 -56.79
N VAL A 148 -51.77 -43.21 -55.93
CA VAL A 148 -52.26 -42.46 -54.78
C VAL A 148 -51.46 -42.84 -53.55
N ILE A 149 -51.07 -41.84 -52.76
CA ILE A 149 -50.48 -42.03 -51.44
C ILE A 149 -51.53 -41.64 -50.41
N SER A 150 -51.88 -42.57 -49.53
CA SER A 150 -52.88 -42.32 -48.49
C SER A 150 -52.36 -41.37 -47.41
N GLU A 151 -53.29 -40.73 -46.71
CA GLU A 151 -53.01 -40.19 -45.38
C GLU A 151 -52.53 -41.30 -44.43
N PRO A 152 -51.70 -40.97 -43.41
CA PRO A 152 -51.24 -41.95 -42.43
C PRO A 152 -52.42 -42.62 -41.75
N LEU A 153 -52.45 -43.95 -41.74
CA LEU A 153 -53.52 -44.75 -41.16
C LEU A 153 -52.96 -45.95 -40.42
N GLN A 154 -53.75 -46.50 -39.50
CA GLN A 154 -53.43 -47.77 -38.86
C GLN A 154 -53.91 -48.94 -39.73
N GLY A 155 -53.01 -49.88 -40.01
CA GLY A 155 -53.29 -51.09 -40.78
C GLY A 155 -54.30 -51.99 -40.06
N ARG A 156 -55.25 -52.59 -40.80
CA ARG A 156 -56.30 -53.46 -40.21
C ARG A 156 -55.73 -54.73 -39.57
N THR A 157 -54.72 -55.32 -40.20
CA THR A 157 -54.14 -56.59 -39.76
C THR A 157 -53.04 -56.39 -38.72
N THR A 158 -52.19 -55.38 -38.91
CA THR A 158 -50.98 -55.18 -38.09
C THR A 158 -51.17 -54.17 -36.96
N GLY A 159 -52.19 -53.31 -37.03
CA GLY A 159 -52.37 -52.16 -36.13
C GLY A 159 -51.29 -51.08 -36.26
N ALA A 160 -50.25 -51.31 -37.06
CA ALA A 160 -49.13 -50.39 -37.24
C ALA A 160 -49.52 -49.19 -38.09
N TRP A 161 -48.91 -48.03 -37.79
CA TRP A 161 -49.01 -46.84 -38.64
C TRP A 161 -48.34 -47.10 -39.98
N SER A 162 -49.05 -46.77 -41.06
CA SER A 162 -48.58 -46.96 -42.42
C SER A 162 -49.17 -45.92 -43.35
N ILE A 163 -48.48 -45.70 -44.47
CA ILE A 163 -49.05 -45.08 -45.65
C ILE A 163 -49.34 -46.18 -46.67
N VAL A 164 -50.41 -46.02 -47.43
CA VAL A 164 -50.80 -46.96 -48.48
C VAL A 164 -50.54 -46.31 -49.82
N LEU A 165 -49.73 -46.98 -50.64
CA LEU A 165 -49.47 -46.64 -52.03
C LEU A 165 -50.44 -47.48 -52.87
N ALA A 166 -51.37 -46.84 -53.58
CA ALA A 166 -52.46 -47.52 -54.27
C ALA A 166 -52.54 -47.10 -55.74
N ARG A 167 -52.77 -48.06 -56.63
CA ARG A 167 -52.92 -47.82 -58.08
C ARG A 167 -54.12 -48.61 -58.59
N ARG A 168 -54.94 -47.99 -59.44
CA ARG A 168 -56.09 -48.66 -60.07
C ARG A 168 -55.64 -49.78 -61.01
N LEU A 169 -56.43 -50.84 -61.03
CA LEU A 169 -56.34 -51.94 -61.99
C LEU A 169 -57.48 -51.80 -63.00
N MET A 170 -57.18 -52.06 -64.28
CA MET A 170 -58.14 -51.96 -65.37
C MET A 170 -58.29 -53.32 -66.05
N ASN A 171 -59.51 -53.63 -66.50
CA ASN A 171 -59.79 -54.77 -67.37
C ASN A 171 -59.46 -54.44 -68.84
N HIS A 172 -59.48 -55.46 -69.71
CA HIS A 172 -59.26 -55.30 -71.16
C HIS A 172 -60.18 -54.26 -71.80
N ASP A 173 -61.42 -54.15 -71.31
CA ASP A 173 -62.44 -53.24 -71.83
C ASP A 173 -62.31 -51.81 -71.26
N GLY A 174 -61.21 -51.51 -70.56
CA GLY A 174 -60.98 -50.20 -69.94
C GLY A 174 -61.88 -49.92 -68.72
N GLN A 175 -62.59 -50.92 -68.21
CA GLN A 175 -63.37 -50.81 -66.97
C GLN A 175 -62.49 -51.04 -65.74
N PHE A 176 -62.86 -50.41 -64.62
CA PHE A 176 -62.18 -50.59 -63.34
C PHE A 176 -62.30 -52.05 -62.86
N ALA A 177 -61.17 -52.65 -62.49
CA ALA A 177 -61.07 -54.05 -62.12
C ALA A 177 -60.75 -54.29 -60.63
N GLY A 178 -60.36 -53.23 -59.92
CA GLY A 178 -59.90 -53.26 -58.53
C GLY A 178 -58.70 -52.35 -58.30
N VAL A 179 -58.01 -52.54 -57.19
CA VAL A 179 -56.83 -51.75 -56.78
C VAL A 179 -55.70 -52.67 -56.38
N VAL A 180 -54.49 -52.38 -56.87
CA VAL A 180 -53.26 -52.93 -56.27
C VAL A 180 -52.73 -51.90 -55.28
N TYR A 181 -52.38 -52.35 -54.07
CA TYR A 181 -51.86 -51.46 -53.05
C TYR A 181 -50.75 -52.09 -52.22
N ALA A 182 -49.81 -51.24 -51.81
CA ALA A 182 -48.68 -51.56 -50.95
C ALA A 182 -48.78 -50.74 -49.66
N ALA A 183 -48.70 -51.39 -48.50
CA ALA A 183 -48.60 -50.72 -47.21
C ALA A 183 -47.14 -50.53 -46.82
N VAL A 184 -46.69 -49.28 -46.65
CA VAL A 184 -45.35 -48.92 -46.17
C VAL A 184 -45.46 -48.53 -44.70
N ASN A 185 -44.77 -49.27 -43.84
CA ASN A 185 -44.80 -49.03 -42.40
C ASN A 185 -44.04 -47.74 -42.06
N SER A 186 -44.62 -46.85 -41.27
CA SER A 186 -43.97 -45.63 -40.80
C SER A 186 -42.63 -45.92 -40.09
N GLN A 187 -42.50 -47.07 -39.43
CA GLN A 187 -41.29 -47.51 -38.75
C GLN A 187 -40.10 -47.73 -39.70
N HIS A 188 -40.35 -48.07 -40.97
CA HIS A 188 -39.30 -48.16 -42.00
C HIS A 188 -38.52 -46.84 -42.08
N PHE A 189 -39.26 -45.73 -42.24
CA PHE A 189 -38.67 -44.40 -42.29
C PHE A 189 -38.00 -44.00 -40.97
N VAL A 190 -38.60 -44.33 -39.82
CA VAL A 190 -37.99 -44.05 -38.51
C VAL A 190 -36.62 -44.74 -38.37
N ASN A 191 -36.52 -46.01 -38.75
CA ASN A 191 -35.28 -46.79 -38.70
C ASN A 191 -34.22 -46.26 -39.69
N ARG A 192 -34.64 -45.74 -40.85
CA ARG A 192 -33.73 -45.07 -41.80
C ARG A 192 -33.22 -43.75 -41.23
N PHE A 193 -34.12 -42.93 -40.69
CA PHE A 193 -33.75 -41.63 -40.11
C PHE A 193 -32.89 -41.76 -38.86
N SER A 194 -32.99 -42.86 -38.12
CA SER A 194 -32.13 -43.09 -36.94
C SER A 194 -30.65 -43.26 -37.27
N GLN A 195 -30.32 -43.57 -38.52
CA GLN A 195 -28.94 -43.72 -38.99
C GLN A 195 -28.31 -42.37 -39.34
N LEU A 196 -29.09 -41.28 -39.37
CA LEU A 196 -28.61 -39.94 -39.69
C LEU A 196 -28.01 -39.27 -38.44
N ALA A 197 -26.82 -38.68 -38.61
CA ALA A 197 -26.14 -37.93 -37.55
C ALA A 197 -26.75 -36.51 -37.39
N LEU A 198 -27.86 -36.42 -36.67
CA LEU A 198 -28.66 -35.19 -36.51
C LEU A 198 -28.34 -34.38 -35.25
N GLY A 199 -27.35 -34.79 -34.44
CA GLY A 199 -27.12 -34.25 -33.10
C GLY A 199 -27.98 -34.91 -32.02
N ARG A 200 -27.90 -34.43 -30.78
CA ARG A 200 -28.58 -35.03 -29.61
C ARG A 200 -30.07 -34.73 -29.59
N SER A 201 -30.46 -33.59 -30.18
CA SER A 201 -31.84 -33.09 -30.16
C SER A 201 -32.35 -32.78 -31.56
N GLY A 202 -31.66 -33.24 -32.62
CA GLY A 202 -32.15 -33.15 -33.98
C GLY A 202 -33.39 -34.02 -34.24
N ALA A 203 -34.10 -33.71 -35.32
CA ALA A 203 -35.27 -34.46 -35.74
C ALA A 203 -35.44 -34.46 -37.25
N VAL A 204 -35.97 -35.56 -37.78
CA VAL A 204 -36.42 -35.69 -39.17
C VAL A 204 -37.85 -36.18 -39.17
N SER A 205 -38.68 -35.64 -40.07
CA SER A 205 -40.03 -36.13 -40.23
C SER A 205 -40.52 -36.08 -41.68
N LEU A 206 -41.44 -36.96 -41.99
CA LEU A 206 -42.20 -36.98 -43.24
C LEU A 206 -43.64 -36.60 -42.96
N ARG A 207 -44.22 -35.76 -43.82
CA ARG A 207 -45.63 -35.41 -43.76
C ARG A 207 -46.26 -35.49 -45.15
N THR A 208 -47.56 -35.74 -45.20
CA THR A 208 -48.36 -35.58 -46.43
C THR A 208 -48.55 -34.09 -46.77
N ASP A 209 -49.14 -33.79 -47.92
CA ASP A 209 -49.58 -32.43 -48.27
C ASP A 209 -50.67 -31.89 -47.33
N GLY A 210 -51.48 -32.79 -46.74
CA GLY A 210 -52.37 -32.48 -45.62
C GLY A 210 -51.62 -32.07 -44.35
N LEU A 211 -50.28 -32.16 -44.36
CA LEU A 211 -49.36 -31.94 -43.25
C LEU A 211 -49.56 -32.92 -42.09
N ASN A 212 -50.17 -34.08 -42.33
CA ASN A 212 -50.28 -35.14 -41.34
C ASN A 212 -48.97 -35.90 -41.23
N LEU A 213 -48.57 -36.23 -39.99
CA LEU A 213 -47.28 -36.85 -39.73
C LEU A 213 -47.26 -38.33 -40.16
N ILE A 214 -46.44 -38.65 -41.16
CA ILE A 214 -46.21 -40.03 -41.65
C ILE A 214 -45.24 -40.76 -40.73
N ALA A 215 -44.08 -40.15 -40.50
CA ALA A 215 -43.00 -40.73 -39.71
C ALA A 215 -42.17 -39.60 -39.09
N ARG A 216 -41.59 -39.86 -37.91
CA ARG A 216 -40.68 -38.94 -37.22
C ARG A 216 -39.63 -39.71 -36.46
N TYR A 217 -38.39 -39.28 -36.61
CA TYR A 217 -37.30 -39.66 -35.73
C TYR A 217 -36.79 -38.41 -35.02
N SER A 218 -36.67 -38.48 -33.70
CA SER A 218 -35.92 -37.50 -32.92
C SER A 218 -35.02 -38.24 -31.95
N ALA A 219 -33.77 -37.81 -31.85
CA ALA A 219 -32.81 -38.40 -30.92
C ALA A 219 -33.24 -38.26 -29.45
N SER A 220 -34.07 -37.25 -29.14
CA SER A 220 -34.63 -37.03 -27.80
C SER A 220 -35.74 -38.02 -27.41
N GLU A 221 -36.43 -38.60 -28.40
CA GLU A 221 -37.50 -39.60 -28.18
C GLU A 221 -37.38 -40.75 -29.22
N PRO A 222 -36.35 -41.61 -29.13
CA PRO A 222 -36.13 -42.67 -30.11
C PRO A 222 -37.32 -43.64 -30.15
N GLY A 223 -37.89 -43.88 -31.32
CA GLY A 223 -38.99 -44.83 -31.52
C GLY A 223 -40.38 -44.37 -31.08
N SER A 224 -40.55 -43.09 -30.68
CA SER A 224 -41.86 -42.53 -30.35
C SER A 224 -42.76 -42.42 -31.60
N THR A 225 -43.95 -43.01 -31.54
CA THR A 225 -45.01 -42.86 -32.57
C THR A 225 -45.94 -41.68 -32.27
N ARG A 226 -45.59 -40.85 -31.26
CA ARG A 226 -46.42 -39.74 -30.80
C ARG A 226 -46.66 -38.74 -31.93
N GLY A 227 -47.94 -38.45 -32.18
CA GLY A 227 -48.38 -37.48 -33.18
C GLY A 227 -48.46 -38.02 -34.61
N PHE A 228 -48.23 -39.31 -34.86
CA PHE A 228 -48.49 -39.90 -36.19
C PHE A 228 -49.96 -39.69 -36.57
N GLY A 229 -50.21 -39.30 -37.82
CA GLY A 229 -51.51 -38.87 -38.32
C GLY A 229 -52.00 -37.50 -37.83
N ALA A 230 -51.33 -36.88 -36.85
CA ALA A 230 -51.75 -35.57 -36.32
C ALA A 230 -51.18 -34.40 -37.12
N ARG A 231 -51.90 -33.27 -37.11
CA ARG A 231 -51.56 -32.02 -37.79
C ARG A 231 -51.08 -30.94 -36.82
N ASN A 232 -50.07 -31.28 -36.00
CA ASN A 232 -49.45 -30.33 -35.07
C ASN A 232 -48.45 -29.45 -35.84
N LEU A 233 -48.79 -28.18 -36.08
CA LEU A 233 -48.02 -27.25 -36.91
C LEU A 233 -47.67 -25.97 -36.12
N SER A 234 -46.49 -25.41 -36.38
CA SER A 234 -46.12 -24.09 -35.87
C SER A 234 -46.61 -22.97 -36.78
N GLN A 235 -46.76 -21.76 -36.24
CA GLN A 235 -47.14 -20.59 -37.03
C GLN A 235 -46.05 -20.23 -38.06
N GLU A 236 -44.78 -20.41 -37.71
CA GLU A 236 -43.64 -20.15 -38.59
C GLU A 236 -43.65 -21.08 -39.80
N LEU A 237 -44.03 -22.35 -39.62
CA LEU A 237 -44.17 -23.29 -40.73
C LEU A 237 -45.25 -22.81 -41.71
N LEU A 238 -46.43 -22.46 -41.22
CA LEU A 238 -47.54 -21.98 -42.05
C LEU A 238 -47.15 -20.71 -42.84
N LYS A 239 -46.44 -19.77 -42.19
CA LYS A 239 -45.93 -18.56 -42.84
C LYS A 239 -44.91 -18.87 -43.95
N ASN A 240 -44.05 -19.86 -43.76
CA ASN A 240 -43.05 -20.23 -44.77
C ASN A 240 -43.68 -20.99 -45.93
N LEU A 241 -44.58 -21.94 -45.68
CA LEU A 241 -45.33 -22.63 -46.72
C LEU A 241 -46.15 -21.67 -47.59
N ALA A 242 -46.72 -20.62 -46.99
CA ALA A 242 -47.42 -19.56 -47.73
C ALA A 242 -46.49 -18.73 -48.63
N LYS A 243 -45.20 -18.60 -48.29
CA LYS A 243 -44.20 -17.92 -49.12
C LYS A 243 -43.67 -18.83 -50.23
N ASN A 244 -43.36 -20.08 -49.91
CA ASN A 244 -42.88 -21.07 -50.85
C ASN A 244 -43.32 -22.47 -50.38
N ALA A 245 -44.27 -23.07 -51.10
CA ALA A 245 -44.79 -24.39 -50.76
C ALA A 245 -43.77 -25.51 -51.03
N GLN A 246 -42.79 -25.29 -51.91
CA GLN A 246 -41.88 -26.34 -52.37
C GLN A 246 -40.67 -26.54 -51.45
N HIS A 247 -40.12 -25.47 -50.88
CA HIS A 247 -39.02 -25.58 -49.92
C HIS A 247 -38.90 -24.31 -49.07
N GLY A 248 -38.23 -24.43 -47.93
CA GLY A 248 -37.91 -23.29 -47.08
C GLY A 248 -37.20 -23.68 -45.79
N VAL A 249 -36.65 -22.68 -45.10
CA VAL A 249 -35.94 -22.85 -43.82
C VAL A 249 -36.45 -21.83 -42.83
N TYR A 250 -36.75 -22.28 -41.61
CA TYR A 250 -37.29 -21.44 -40.56
C TYR A 250 -36.82 -21.88 -39.18
N LEU A 251 -36.80 -20.96 -38.22
CA LEU A 251 -36.53 -21.25 -36.82
C LEU A 251 -37.87 -21.31 -36.09
N THR A 252 -38.14 -22.39 -35.37
CA THR A 252 -39.33 -22.49 -34.51
C THR A 252 -39.06 -23.44 -33.36
N ARG A 253 -39.90 -23.34 -32.33
CA ARG A 253 -40.00 -24.36 -31.29
C ARG A 253 -41.05 -25.39 -31.69
N VAL A 254 -40.63 -26.64 -31.87
CA VAL A 254 -41.51 -27.69 -32.39
C VAL A 254 -42.53 -28.09 -31.32
N ALA A 255 -43.83 -27.99 -31.63
CA ALA A 255 -44.91 -28.21 -30.67
C ALA A 255 -44.94 -29.60 -30.02
N LEU A 256 -44.33 -30.61 -30.65
CA LEU A 256 -44.35 -31.99 -30.16
C LEU A 256 -43.36 -32.27 -29.02
N ASP A 257 -42.21 -31.59 -28.99
CA ASP A 257 -41.14 -31.83 -28.00
C ASP A 257 -40.57 -30.54 -27.39
N ASN A 258 -41.09 -29.38 -27.78
CA ASN A 258 -40.74 -28.08 -27.24
C ASN A 258 -39.25 -27.68 -27.43
N VAL A 259 -38.55 -28.31 -28.38
CA VAL A 259 -37.16 -27.98 -28.72
C VAL A 259 -37.13 -26.98 -29.88
N GLU A 260 -36.31 -25.94 -29.74
CA GLU A 260 -36.08 -24.94 -30.78
C GLU A 260 -35.12 -25.49 -31.84
N ARG A 261 -35.56 -25.43 -33.10
CA ARG A 261 -34.82 -25.98 -34.23
C ARG A 261 -34.83 -25.07 -35.43
N VAL A 262 -33.68 -24.98 -36.09
CA VAL A 262 -33.61 -24.58 -37.49
C VAL A 262 -34.16 -25.76 -38.30
N THR A 263 -35.36 -25.58 -38.84
CA THR A 263 -36.10 -26.59 -39.59
C THR A 263 -36.14 -26.22 -41.07
N ALA A 264 -35.62 -27.10 -41.91
CA ALA A 264 -35.80 -27.03 -43.34
C ALA A 264 -36.92 -27.98 -43.78
N TYR A 265 -37.63 -27.63 -44.84
CA TYR A 265 -38.60 -28.50 -45.48
C TYR A 265 -38.43 -28.50 -46.98
N ARG A 266 -38.76 -29.64 -47.60
CA ARG A 266 -38.75 -29.80 -49.05
C ARG A 266 -39.83 -30.76 -49.50
N HIS A 267 -40.70 -30.28 -50.39
CA HIS A 267 -41.73 -31.07 -51.04
C HIS A 267 -41.09 -31.96 -52.11
N ILE A 268 -41.50 -33.23 -52.15
CA ILE A 268 -40.94 -34.21 -53.08
C ILE A 268 -41.61 -34.05 -54.44
N ALA A 269 -40.83 -33.79 -55.49
CA ALA A 269 -41.37 -33.68 -56.84
C ALA A 269 -42.08 -34.97 -57.28
N GLY A 270 -43.35 -34.86 -57.68
CA GLY A 270 -44.17 -35.97 -58.18
C GLY A 270 -44.92 -36.78 -57.12
N TYR A 271 -44.73 -36.50 -55.82
CA TYR A 271 -45.41 -37.21 -54.73
C TYR A 271 -45.90 -36.22 -53.66
N PRO A 272 -47.11 -36.40 -53.08
CA PRO A 272 -47.71 -35.49 -52.10
C PRO A 272 -47.11 -35.66 -50.69
N VAL A 273 -45.78 -35.58 -50.61
CA VAL A 273 -44.99 -35.84 -49.39
C VAL A 273 -43.93 -34.76 -49.25
N THR A 274 -43.82 -34.21 -48.05
CA THR A 274 -42.82 -33.21 -47.68
C THR A 274 -41.90 -33.76 -46.60
N VAL A 275 -40.59 -33.64 -46.82
CA VAL A 275 -39.55 -33.97 -45.84
C VAL A 275 -39.25 -32.74 -44.99
N PHE A 276 -39.04 -32.95 -43.70
CA PHE A 276 -38.61 -31.95 -42.75
C PHE A 276 -37.36 -32.43 -42.03
N THR A 277 -36.36 -31.55 -41.91
CA THR A 277 -35.13 -31.80 -41.17
C THR A 277 -34.92 -30.66 -40.19
N GLY A 278 -34.57 -30.97 -38.94
CA GLY A 278 -34.44 -29.99 -37.87
C GLY A 278 -33.15 -30.19 -37.09
N MET A 279 -32.31 -29.15 -37.05
CA MET A 279 -31.15 -29.08 -36.18
C MET A 279 -31.47 -28.24 -34.95
N SER A 280 -31.15 -28.74 -33.75
CA SER A 280 -31.46 -28.02 -32.51
C SER A 280 -30.49 -26.87 -32.26
N SER A 281 -31.01 -25.77 -31.70
CA SER A 281 -30.20 -24.63 -31.25
C SER A 281 -29.11 -25.06 -30.28
N GLU A 282 -29.40 -26.01 -29.40
CA GLU A 282 -28.43 -26.54 -28.44
C GLU A 282 -27.26 -27.26 -29.13
N ASP A 283 -27.52 -28.07 -30.16
CA ASP A 283 -26.49 -28.87 -30.83
C ASP A 283 -25.51 -27.99 -31.63
N TYR A 284 -26.00 -27.03 -32.43
CA TYR A 284 -25.11 -26.20 -33.25
C TYR A 284 -24.45 -25.07 -32.45
N LEU A 285 -25.02 -24.62 -31.32
CA LEU A 285 -24.40 -23.57 -30.48
C LEU A 285 -23.31 -24.11 -29.54
N VAL A 286 -23.12 -25.42 -29.41
CA VAL A 286 -22.02 -25.98 -28.59
C VAL A 286 -20.65 -25.47 -29.05
N SER A 287 -20.43 -25.38 -30.37
CA SER A 287 -19.20 -24.83 -30.97
C SER A 287 -19.02 -23.35 -30.59
N TRP A 288 -20.10 -22.57 -30.69
CA TRP A 288 -20.12 -21.15 -30.36
C TRP A 288 -19.83 -20.89 -28.87
N TRP A 289 -20.45 -21.64 -27.95
CA TRP A 289 -20.17 -21.51 -26.52
C TRP A 289 -18.71 -21.81 -26.17
N ARG A 290 -18.10 -22.80 -26.84
CA ARG A 290 -16.66 -23.08 -26.69
C ARG A 290 -15.82 -21.89 -27.15
N GLN A 291 -16.19 -21.25 -28.25
CA GLN A 291 -15.53 -20.07 -28.78
C GLN A 291 -15.68 -18.86 -27.85
N VAL A 292 -16.86 -18.66 -27.26
CA VAL A 292 -17.11 -17.62 -26.23
C VAL A 292 -16.13 -17.79 -25.07
N TRP A 293 -15.99 -19.00 -24.54
CA TRP A 293 -15.05 -19.27 -23.44
C TRP A 293 -13.60 -19.03 -23.84
N GLN A 294 -13.16 -19.55 -24.98
CA GLN A 294 -11.77 -19.41 -25.44
C GLN A 294 -11.40 -17.94 -25.71
N GLN A 295 -12.24 -17.19 -26.42
CA GLN A 295 -11.98 -15.78 -26.72
C GLN A 295 -12.06 -14.90 -25.47
N SER A 296 -13.02 -15.15 -24.57
CA SER A 296 -13.15 -14.38 -23.33
C SER A 296 -11.95 -14.59 -22.41
N MET A 297 -11.44 -15.83 -22.31
CA MET A 297 -10.24 -16.13 -21.52
C MET A 297 -9.00 -15.43 -22.10
N LEU A 298 -8.82 -15.45 -23.42
CA LEU A 298 -7.72 -14.75 -24.07
C LEU A 298 -7.82 -13.22 -23.86
N ALA A 299 -9.01 -12.65 -24.03
CA ALA A 299 -9.23 -11.22 -23.81
C ALA A 299 -8.95 -10.81 -22.35
N ALA A 300 -9.39 -11.63 -21.38
CA ALA A 300 -9.11 -11.40 -19.97
C ALA A 300 -7.61 -11.46 -19.67
N LEU A 301 -6.87 -12.41 -20.26
CA LEU A 301 -5.43 -12.54 -20.09
C LEU A 301 -4.68 -11.31 -20.65
N VAL A 302 -5.07 -10.82 -21.83
CA VAL A 302 -4.50 -9.59 -22.41
C VAL A 302 -4.81 -8.37 -21.55
N ALA A 303 -6.05 -8.22 -21.07
CA ALA A 303 -6.42 -7.12 -20.18
C ALA A 303 -5.63 -7.15 -18.87
N LEU A 304 -5.44 -8.34 -18.28
CA LEU A 304 -4.65 -8.53 -17.06
C LEU A 304 -3.17 -8.21 -17.29
N ALA A 305 -2.60 -8.61 -18.42
CA ALA A 305 -1.22 -8.27 -18.79
C ALA A 305 -1.02 -6.75 -18.93
N VAL A 306 -1.95 -6.05 -19.60
CA VAL A 306 -1.93 -4.58 -19.74
C VAL A 306 -2.03 -3.89 -18.37
N ALA A 307 -2.92 -4.37 -17.50
CA ALA A 307 -3.07 -3.86 -16.14
C ALA A 307 -1.80 -4.10 -15.29
N CYS A 308 -1.21 -5.31 -15.38
CA CYS A 308 0.02 -5.68 -14.69
C CYS A 308 1.21 -4.82 -15.14
N CYS A 309 1.42 -4.67 -16.45
CA CYS A 309 2.46 -3.80 -17.00
C CYS A 309 2.29 -2.35 -16.53
N SER A 310 1.07 -1.83 -16.52
CA SER A 310 0.79 -0.48 -16.04
C SER A 310 1.03 -0.32 -14.54
N TRP A 311 0.69 -1.35 -13.75
CA TRP A 311 0.98 -1.38 -12.32
C TRP A 311 2.48 -1.43 -12.05
N LEU A 312 3.24 -2.24 -12.77
CA LEU A 312 4.71 -2.32 -12.68
C LEU A 312 5.37 -0.98 -13.05
N ILE A 313 4.92 -0.33 -14.14
CA ILE A 313 5.40 1.00 -14.54
C ILE A 313 5.12 2.00 -13.42
N HIS A 314 3.91 2.03 -12.89
CA HIS A 314 3.54 2.94 -11.80
C HIS A 314 4.32 2.68 -10.51
N TRP A 315 4.53 1.41 -10.16
CA TRP A 315 5.33 1.00 -9.00
C TRP A 315 6.80 1.45 -9.14
N HIS A 316 7.40 1.21 -10.32
CA HIS A 316 8.78 1.59 -10.59
C HIS A 316 8.98 3.12 -10.52
N LEU A 317 8.06 3.88 -11.12
CA LEU A 317 8.11 5.34 -11.09
C LEU A 317 7.93 5.92 -9.68
N ARG A 318 7.07 5.32 -8.84
CA ARG A 318 6.94 5.69 -7.43
C ARG A 318 8.22 5.38 -6.65
N GLY A 319 8.86 4.25 -6.93
CA GLY A 319 10.13 3.86 -6.32
C GLY A 319 11.23 4.89 -6.60
N GLU A 320 11.44 5.26 -7.87
CA GLU A 320 12.43 6.29 -8.25
C GLU A 320 12.19 7.62 -7.53
N HIS A 321 10.93 8.05 -7.42
CA HIS A 321 10.61 9.33 -6.79
C HIS A 321 10.99 9.35 -5.30
N ARG A 322 10.72 8.26 -4.58
CA ARG A 322 11.11 8.11 -3.17
C ARG A 322 12.62 8.13 -2.98
N SER A 323 13.36 7.42 -3.82
CA SER A 323 14.83 7.39 -3.74
C SER A 323 15.46 8.76 -4.01
N ARG A 324 14.93 9.51 -4.99
CA ARG A 324 15.40 10.87 -5.26
C ARG A 324 15.11 11.84 -4.12
N GLN A 325 13.94 11.71 -3.49
CA GLN A 325 13.59 12.54 -2.32
C GLN A 325 14.49 12.23 -1.12
N ALA A 326 14.75 10.96 -0.84
CA ALA A 326 15.66 10.56 0.24
C ALA A 326 17.10 11.09 0.02
N LEU A 327 17.61 11.00 -1.21
CA LEU A 327 18.92 11.56 -1.56
C LEU A 327 18.96 13.09 -1.42
N ALA A 328 17.90 13.79 -1.83
CA ALA A 328 17.82 15.24 -1.68
C ALA A 328 17.77 15.66 -0.20
N GLN A 329 17.04 14.91 0.62
CA GLN A 329 16.93 15.17 2.05
C GLN A 329 18.26 14.95 2.78
N LEU A 330 18.96 13.84 2.49
CA LEU A 330 20.31 13.58 3.02
C LEU A 330 21.30 14.68 2.62
N ALA A 331 21.26 15.14 1.37
CA ALA A 331 22.11 16.23 0.91
C ALA A 331 21.80 17.56 1.64
N GLN A 332 20.52 17.85 1.90
CA GLN A 332 20.11 19.03 2.65
C GLN A 332 20.49 18.96 4.14
N GLU A 333 20.34 17.79 4.77
CA GLU A 333 20.77 17.56 6.16
C GLU A 333 22.28 17.76 6.32
N GLN A 334 23.09 17.25 5.38
CA GLN A 334 24.54 17.47 5.38
C GLN A 334 24.89 18.97 5.25
N GLU A 335 24.23 19.70 4.36
CA GLU A 335 24.47 21.14 4.19
C GLU A 335 24.13 21.94 5.47
N VAL A 336 22.99 21.64 6.11
CA VAL A 336 22.59 22.31 7.36
C VAL A 336 23.56 21.99 8.49
N MET A 337 24.04 20.75 8.60
CA MET A 337 25.06 20.37 9.60
C MET A 337 26.37 21.15 9.40
N LEU A 338 26.83 21.32 8.15
CA LEU A 338 28.05 22.06 7.84
C LEU A 338 27.90 23.58 8.03
N GLN A 339 26.68 24.11 7.90
CA GLN A 339 26.36 25.53 8.12
C GLN A 339 26.16 25.91 9.59
N ASN A 340 26.33 24.97 10.53
CA ASN A 340 26.19 25.25 11.96
C ASN A 340 27.15 26.37 12.41
N TYR A 341 26.63 27.34 13.18
CA TYR A 341 27.24 28.65 13.44
C TYR A 341 28.46 28.60 14.37
N LEU A 342 28.72 27.47 15.03
CA LEU A 342 29.61 27.39 16.18
C LEU A 342 31.00 26.81 15.87
N ILE A 343 31.10 25.92 14.88
CA ILE A 343 32.35 25.20 14.59
C ILE A 343 32.85 25.62 13.21
N GLY A 344 34.00 26.28 13.17
CA GLY A 344 34.71 26.55 11.93
C GLY A 344 35.40 25.27 11.45
N MET A 345 35.13 24.87 10.21
CA MET A 345 35.79 23.74 9.57
C MET A 345 36.61 24.23 8.39
N VAL A 346 37.86 23.78 8.29
CA VAL A 346 38.74 24.08 7.16
C VAL A 346 39.47 22.83 6.70
N ARG A 347 39.44 22.57 5.40
CA ARG A 347 40.28 21.60 4.75
C ARG A 347 41.52 22.30 4.23
N VAL A 348 42.70 21.84 4.67
CA VAL A 348 43.99 22.43 4.34
C VAL A 348 44.77 21.49 3.42
N ARG A 349 45.25 22.02 2.29
CA ARG A 349 46.10 21.32 1.31
C ARG A 349 47.33 22.17 1.03
N GLY A 350 48.53 21.64 1.29
CA GLY A 350 49.79 22.39 1.08
C GLY A 350 49.88 23.69 1.88
N GLY A 351 49.33 23.72 3.10
CA GLY A 351 49.31 24.91 3.97
C GLY A 351 48.23 25.95 3.65
N ARG A 352 47.43 25.72 2.60
CA ARG A 352 46.36 26.62 2.14
C ARG A 352 44.96 26.05 2.38
N ALA A 353 43.99 26.91 2.64
CA ALA A 353 42.60 26.51 2.84
C ALA A 353 41.92 26.13 1.51
N ALA A 354 41.83 24.84 1.21
CA ALA A 354 41.18 24.31 0.00
C ALA A 354 39.64 24.46 0.04
N TRP A 355 39.06 24.37 1.24
CA TRP A 355 37.64 24.60 1.50
C TRP A 355 37.43 24.98 2.97
N CYS A 356 36.44 25.81 3.26
CA CYS A 356 36.00 26.10 4.62
C CYS A 356 34.48 26.29 4.65
N ASN A 357 33.87 26.05 5.80
CA ASN A 357 32.46 26.37 6.00
C ASN A 357 32.26 27.86 6.35
N PRO A 358 31.05 28.41 6.16
CA PRO A 358 30.75 29.81 6.51
C PRO A 358 30.94 30.17 7.99
N ALA A 359 30.97 29.19 8.89
CA ALA A 359 31.19 29.45 10.31
C ALA A 359 32.64 29.83 10.60
N LEU A 360 33.62 29.23 9.91
CA LEU A 360 35.02 29.63 10.02
C LEU A 360 35.23 31.08 9.56
N GLU A 361 34.68 31.44 8.41
CA GLU A 361 34.83 32.79 7.85
C GLU A 361 34.25 33.84 8.80
N ARG A 362 33.06 33.59 9.36
CA ARG A 362 32.45 34.47 10.36
C ARG A 362 33.23 34.52 11.67
N MET A 363 33.72 33.37 12.15
CA MET A 363 34.56 33.30 13.35
C MET A 363 35.84 34.13 13.19
N PHE A 364 36.46 34.14 12.03
CA PHE A 364 37.69 34.93 11.83
C PHE A 364 37.45 36.34 11.25
N GLY A 365 36.20 36.70 10.92
CA GLY A 365 35.83 38.01 10.39
C GLY A 365 36.14 38.19 8.89
N TYR A 366 36.22 37.10 8.13
CA TYR A 366 36.42 37.09 6.68
C TYR A 366 35.09 37.05 5.92
N GLU A 367 35.07 37.58 4.70
CA GLU A 367 33.92 37.49 3.80
C GLU A 367 33.80 36.09 3.16
N ALA A 368 32.61 35.78 2.64
CA ALA A 368 32.31 34.49 2.04
C ALA A 368 33.23 34.18 0.84
N GLY A 369 34.00 33.11 0.95
CA GLY A 369 34.99 32.68 -0.04
C GLY A 369 36.36 33.37 0.06
N GLU A 370 36.55 34.33 0.95
CA GLU A 370 37.79 35.12 1.06
C GLU A 370 38.97 34.30 1.59
N LEU A 371 38.69 33.29 2.44
CA LEU A 371 39.69 32.39 2.99
C LEU A 371 40.14 31.32 2.01
N ARG A 372 39.42 31.10 0.90
CA ARG A 372 39.74 30.04 -0.06
C ARG A 372 41.10 30.29 -0.73
N GLU A 373 41.92 29.26 -0.78
CA GLU A 373 43.31 29.26 -1.29
C GLU A 373 44.29 30.22 -0.56
N ARG A 374 43.86 30.82 0.55
CA ARG A 374 44.73 31.63 1.41
C ARG A 374 45.61 30.74 2.29
N ASP A 375 46.74 31.31 2.70
CA ASP A 375 47.67 30.65 3.61
C ASP A 375 47.11 30.61 5.03
N SER A 376 47.13 29.42 5.64
CA SER A 376 46.66 29.21 7.02
C SER A 376 47.40 30.06 8.06
N ARG A 377 48.62 30.52 7.76
CA ARG A 377 49.43 31.42 8.61
C ARG A 377 48.71 32.71 9.01
N LEU A 378 47.79 33.19 8.17
CA LEU A 378 47.05 34.43 8.42
C LEU A 378 46.25 34.38 9.73
N LEU A 379 45.78 33.19 10.11
CA LEU A 379 44.94 32.96 11.29
C LEU A 379 45.73 32.96 12.61
N TYR A 380 47.07 32.92 12.56
CA TYR A 380 47.92 32.83 13.76
C TYR A 380 48.50 34.20 14.14
N LEU A 381 48.69 34.43 15.44
CA LEU A 381 49.28 35.67 15.95
C LEU A 381 50.79 35.75 15.65
N SER A 382 51.47 34.60 15.73
CA SER A 382 52.90 34.48 15.50
C SER A 382 53.21 33.34 14.52
N ASP A 383 54.32 33.48 13.79
CA ASP A 383 54.84 32.41 12.94
C ASP A 383 55.32 31.20 13.77
N GLU A 384 55.75 31.44 15.01
CA GLU A 384 56.16 30.39 15.93
C GLU A 384 54.99 29.50 16.33
N ASP A 385 53.83 30.08 16.64
CA ASP A 385 52.60 29.34 16.94
C ASP A 385 52.12 28.55 15.72
N HIS A 386 52.17 29.14 14.52
CA HIS A 386 51.84 28.42 13.29
C HIS A 386 52.75 27.21 13.08
N LEU A 387 54.07 27.41 13.14
CA LEU A 387 55.04 26.34 12.95
C LEU A 387 54.91 25.25 14.03
N ARG A 388 54.62 25.63 15.27
CA ARG A 388 54.36 24.69 16.38
C ARG A 388 53.14 23.84 16.07
N VAL A 389 52.00 24.45 15.75
CA VAL A 389 50.76 23.72 15.43
C VAL A 389 50.90 22.85 14.19
N VAL A 390 51.59 23.31 13.15
CA VAL A 390 51.86 22.50 11.95
C VAL A 390 52.79 21.32 12.27
N LYS A 391 53.84 21.53 13.06
CA LYS A 391 54.81 20.49 13.40
C LYS A 391 54.20 19.43 14.31
N GLU A 392 53.60 19.85 15.42
CA GLU A 392 52.95 18.96 16.39
C GLU A 392 51.72 18.29 15.78
N GLY A 393 50.89 19.08 15.08
CA GLY A 393 49.72 18.58 14.38
C GLY A 393 50.09 17.54 13.34
N SER A 394 51.03 17.84 12.43
CA SER A 394 51.44 16.87 11.41
C SER A 394 52.10 15.60 12.00
N ALA A 395 52.75 15.69 13.16
CA ALA A 395 53.32 14.55 13.85
C ALA A 395 52.24 13.64 14.48
N ALA A 396 51.31 14.21 15.25
CA ALA A 396 50.21 13.48 15.89
C ALA A 396 49.27 12.86 14.84
N ILE A 397 48.92 13.65 13.82
CA ILE A 397 48.01 13.28 12.75
C ILE A 397 48.60 12.12 11.88
N ARG A 398 49.91 12.10 11.61
CA ARG A 398 50.59 10.95 10.95
C ARG A 398 50.67 9.70 11.82
N GLY A 399 50.66 9.86 13.14
CA GLY A 399 50.63 8.77 14.11
C GLY A 399 49.25 8.14 14.31
N GLY A 400 48.18 8.75 13.76
CA GLY A 400 46.79 8.32 13.95
C GLY A 400 46.11 8.91 15.19
N ASP A 401 46.81 9.77 15.94
CA ASP A 401 46.29 10.39 17.16
C ASP A 401 45.60 11.72 16.84
N PRO A 402 44.47 12.04 17.51
CA PRO A 402 43.81 13.33 17.37
C PRO A 402 44.69 14.43 17.94
N TYR A 403 45.08 15.41 17.10
CA TYR A 403 45.75 16.61 17.58
C TYR A 403 44.70 17.60 18.10
N ARG A 404 44.93 18.15 19.29
CA ARG A 404 44.11 19.20 19.88
C ARG A 404 44.98 20.17 20.68
N THR A 405 44.72 21.46 20.54
CA THR A 405 45.45 22.50 21.25
C THR A 405 44.56 23.74 21.45
N GLN A 406 44.84 24.51 22.49
CA GLN A 406 44.19 25.79 22.74
C GLN A 406 45.23 26.90 22.62
N LEU A 407 44.96 27.86 21.75
CA LEU A 407 45.88 28.97 21.50
C LEU A 407 45.11 30.24 21.15
N ARG A 408 45.80 31.38 21.27
CA ARG A 408 45.26 32.64 20.77
C ARG A 408 45.53 32.76 19.27
N MET A 409 44.46 33.02 18.53
CA MET A 409 44.48 33.20 17.09
C MET A 409 44.09 34.64 16.74
N ARG A 410 44.34 35.04 15.49
CA ARG A 410 44.15 36.39 15.00
C ARG A 410 42.96 36.48 14.06
N ARG A 411 42.00 37.36 14.35
CA ARG A 411 40.92 37.74 13.43
C ARG A 411 41.44 38.68 12.33
N LYS A 412 40.66 38.88 11.27
CA LYS A 412 41.00 39.77 10.14
C LYS A 412 41.31 41.21 10.58
N ASP A 413 40.62 41.71 11.60
CA ASP A 413 40.82 43.05 12.16
C ASP A 413 42.08 43.18 13.05
N GLY A 414 42.81 42.08 13.27
CA GLY A 414 44.01 42.02 14.11
C GLY A 414 43.73 41.68 15.57
N SER A 415 42.47 41.58 16.00
CA SER A 415 42.12 41.19 17.38
C SER A 415 42.49 39.74 17.67
N ALA A 416 42.86 39.48 18.92
CA ALA A 416 43.33 38.18 19.40
C ALA A 416 42.26 37.52 20.27
N PHE A 417 41.89 36.27 19.95
CA PHE A 417 40.87 35.51 20.69
C PHE A 417 41.31 34.07 20.90
N TRP A 418 40.81 33.42 21.95
CA TRP A 418 41.11 32.02 22.22
C TRP A 418 40.33 31.07 21.31
N VAL A 419 41.06 30.11 20.72
CA VAL A 419 40.50 29.07 19.87
C VAL A 419 40.95 27.70 20.34
N ASP A 420 40.00 26.78 20.44
CA ASP A 420 40.26 25.35 20.54
C ASP A 420 40.35 24.77 19.13
N VAL A 421 41.52 24.25 18.78
CA VAL A 421 41.83 23.75 17.43
C VAL A 421 42.05 22.26 17.52
N SER A 422 41.36 21.51 16.66
CA SER A 422 41.57 20.07 16.48
C SER A 422 41.75 19.71 15.00
N GLY A 423 42.65 18.77 14.71
CA GLY A 423 42.96 18.37 13.34
C GLY A 423 43.00 16.85 13.15
N SER A 424 42.59 16.38 11.97
CA SER A 424 42.66 14.98 11.53
C SER A 424 43.13 14.84 10.08
N VAL A 425 43.69 13.66 9.71
CA VAL A 425 44.03 13.34 8.32
C VAL A 425 42.75 13.15 7.51
N LEU A 426 42.68 13.72 6.31
CA LEU A 426 41.71 13.30 5.29
C LEU A 426 42.38 12.46 4.20
N SER A 427 43.62 12.80 3.82
CA SER A 427 44.49 12.02 2.92
C SER A 427 45.97 12.39 3.12
N ASP A 428 46.90 11.72 2.43
CA ASP A 428 48.35 12.01 2.50
C ASP A 428 48.73 13.48 2.20
N SER A 429 47.86 14.24 1.54
CA SER A 429 48.09 15.64 1.17
C SER A 429 47.06 16.64 1.72
N GLU A 430 46.01 16.15 2.41
CA GLU A 430 44.91 16.98 2.92
C GLU A 430 44.61 16.68 4.39
N SER A 431 44.39 17.75 5.17
CA SER A 431 43.97 17.68 6.57
C SER A 431 42.67 18.44 6.79
N LEU A 432 41.84 17.96 7.70
CA LEU A 432 40.63 18.64 8.15
C LEU A 432 40.87 19.20 9.55
N TRP A 433 40.57 20.49 9.73
CA TRP A 433 40.71 21.18 11.00
C TRP A 433 39.37 21.75 11.45
N MET A 434 39.08 21.58 12.73
CA MET A 434 37.91 22.12 13.42
C MET A 434 38.37 23.15 14.45
N LEU A 435 37.71 24.30 14.46
CA LEU A 435 38.05 25.46 15.27
C LEU A 435 36.80 25.91 16.03
N VAL A 436 36.95 26.13 17.34
CA VAL A 436 35.88 26.59 18.23
C VAL A 436 36.36 27.82 18.99
N ASP A 437 35.58 28.89 18.96
CA ASP A 437 35.82 30.11 19.74
C ASP A 437 35.54 29.82 21.24
N ILE A 438 36.56 29.97 22.08
CA ILE A 438 36.47 29.73 23.54
C ILE A 438 36.80 30.98 24.35
N ASP A 439 36.78 32.16 23.72
CA ASP A 439 37.18 33.42 24.36
C ASP A 439 36.25 33.77 25.53
N SER A 440 34.93 33.64 25.33
CA SER A 440 33.94 33.86 26.39
C SER A 440 34.07 32.86 27.56
N LEU A 441 34.49 31.63 27.26
CA LEU A 441 34.72 30.61 28.30
C LEU A 441 35.91 31.01 29.17
N LYS A 442 37.03 31.43 28.56
CA LYS A 442 38.24 31.85 29.28
C LYS A 442 38.00 33.07 30.16
N MET A 443 37.25 34.06 29.68
CA MET A 443 36.89 35.24 30.47
C MET A 443 36.01 34.89 31.68
N SER A 444 35.10 33.93 31.55
CA SER A 444 34.24 33.47 32.65
C SER A 444 35.03 32.74 33.75
N GLU A 445 36.02 31.93 33.35
CA GLU A 445 36.92 31.24 34.29
C GLU A 445 37.68 32.24 35.19
N GLU A 446 38.21 33.32 34.61
CA GLU A 446 38.95 34.35 35.34
C GLU A 446 38.08 35.12 36.35
N VAL A 447 36.86 35.49 35.96
CA VAL A 447 35.91 36.20 36.85
C VAL A 447 35.49 35.32 38.02
N ALA A 448 35.20 34.04 37.77
CA ALA A 448 34.84 33.09 38.83
C ALA A 448 35.96 32.91 39.86
N GLN A 449 37.23 32.94 39.41
CA GLN A 449 38.38 32.81 40.29
C GLN A 449 38.57 34.02 41.22
N GLN A 450 38.28 35.25 40.74
CA GLN A 450 38.34 36.45 41.59
C GLN A 450 37.24 36.48 42.65
N GLN A 451 36.00 36.13 42.29
CA GLN A 451 34.87 36.11 43.23
C GLN A 451 35.02 35.07 44.36
N ALA A 452 35.82 34.02 44.15
CA ALA A 452 36.05 32.99 45.15
C ALA A 452 36.85 33.48 46.38
N THR A 453 37.63 34.56 46.27
CA THR A 453 38.63 34.93 47.30
C THR A 453 38.45 36.33 47.91
N ARG A 454 37.65 37.20 47.31
CA ARG A 454 37.50 38.60 47.75
C ARG A 454 36.04 39.02 47.88
N ASP A 455 35.77 39.96 48.79
CA ASP A 455 34.50 40.67 48.88
C ASP A 455 34.38 41.66 47.72
N ALA A 456 33.28 41.58 46.96
CA ALA A 456 33.08 42.36 45.75
C ALA A 456 33.00 43.88 45.99
N LEU A 457 32.67 44.31 47.21
CA LEU A 457 32.48 45.73 47.52
C LEU A 457 33.73 46.38 48.12
N THR A 458 34.32 45.76 49.14
CA THR A 458 35.43 46.33 49.91
C THR A 458 36.79 45.85 49.42
N ASN A 459 36.84 44.84 48.53
CA ASN A 459 38.06 44.20 48.02
C ASN A 459 38.92 43.54 49.12
N LEU A 460 38.39 43.45 50.35
CA LEU A 460 38.98 42.71 51.46
C LEU A 460 38.81 41.20 51.24
N PRO A 461 39.65 40.37 51.88
CA PRO A 461 39.36 38.96 52.10
C PRO A 461 37.90 38.71 52.47
N ASN A 462 37.26 37.74 51.81
CA ASN A 462 35.91 37.29 52.18
C ASN A 462 35.96 36.31 53.36
N ARG A 463 34.79 35.92 53.88
CA ARG A 463 34.65 34.91 54.96
C ARG A 463 35.51 33.67 54.75
N ARG A 464 35.56 33.13 53.53
CA ARG A 464 36.33 31.91 53.21
C ARG A 464 37.82 32.12 53.47
N VAL A 465 38.39 33.23 52.99
CA VAL A 465 39.81 33.52 53.21
C VAL A 465 40.12 33.76 54.69
N LEU A 466 39.21 34.37 55.47
CA LEU A 466 39.40 34.50 56.91
C LEU A 466 39.43 33.13 57.62
N GLU A 467 38.52 32.23 57.28
CA GLU A 467 38.44 30.88 57.86
C GLU A 467 39.71 30.07 57.55
N ASP A 468 40.21 30.14 56.31
CA ASP A 468 41.47 29.52 55.91
C ASP A 468 42.65 30.10 56.73
N ARG A 469 42.72 31.43 56.86
CA ARG A 469 43.77 32.12 57.63
C ARG A 469 43.69 31.88 59.13
N LEU A 470 42.50 31.68 59.68
CA LEU A 470 42.31 31.27 61.06
C LEU A 470 42.85 29.86 61.28
N GLY A 471 42.61 28.94 60.33
CA GLY A 471 43.23 27.62 60.32
C GLY A 471 44.76 27.69 60.34
N ASP A 472 45.36 28.53 59.48
CA ASP A 472 46.80 28.78 59.47
C ASP A 472 47.30 29.31 60.83
N ALA A 473 46.58 30.27 61.43
CA ALA A 473 46.96 30.88 62.71
C ALA A 473 46.90 29.89 63.88
N ILE A 474 45.88 29.02 63.94
CA ILE A 474 45.78 27.95 64.95
C ILE A 474 46.94 26.96 64.81
N GLN A 475 47.27 26.55 63.59
CA GLN A 475 48.42 25.66 63.34
C GLN A 475 49.74 26.33 63.70
N ALA A 476 49.92 27.60 63.36
CA ALA A 476 51.09 28.37 63.74
C ALA A 476 51.22 28.50 65.27
N SER A 477 50.10 28.69 65.97
CA SER A 477 50.04 28.73 67.43
C SER A 477 50.43 27.40 68.07
N ARG A 478 49.99 26.25 67.51
CA ARG A 478 50.44 24.90 67.95
C ARG A 478 51.96 24.75 67.87
N ARG A 479 52.58 25.31 66.83
CA ARG A 479 54.01 25.14 66.56
C ARG A 479 54.90 26.09 67.37
N THR A 480 54.45 27.33 67.55
CA THR A 480 55.26 28.40 68.15
C THR A 480 54.96 28.64 69.62
N GLY A 481 53.79 28.21 70.11
CA GLY A 481 53.29 28.52 71.44
C GLY A 481 52.72 29.94 71.56
N GLU A 482 52.78 30.77 70.50
CA GLU A 482 52.18 32.10 70.49
C GLU A 482 50.67 32.02 70.18
N GLY A 483 49.84 32.66 70.98
CA GLY A 483 48.40 32.79 70.78
C GLY A 483 48.04 33.69 69.60
N TYR A 484 46.74 33.82 69.35
CA TYR A 484 46.18 34.72 68.35
C TYR A 484 44.90 35.36 68.89
N ALA A 485 44.46 36.46 68.30
CA ALA A 485 43.17 37.05 68.60
C ALA A 485 42.28 37.09 67.35
N LEU A 486 41.06 36.56 67.46
CA LEU A 486 40.01 36.73 66.45
C LEU A 486 39.01 37.74 66.97
N CYS A 487 38.80 38.82 66.22
CA CYS A 487 37.91 39.91 66.58
C CYS A 487 36.77 39.97 65.56
N TYR A 488 35.52 39.93 66.03
CA TYR A 488 34.32 40.21 65.25
C TYR A 488 33.83 41.61 65.57
N LEU A 489 33.43 42.32 64.52
CA LEU A 489 33.01 43.71 64.56
C LEU A 489 31.73 43.85 63.77
N ASP A 490 30.78 44.60 64.31
CA ASP A 490 29.57 45.00 63.62
C ASP A 490 29.33 46.49 63.79
N LEU A 491 28.96 47.15 62.69
CA LEU A 491 28.78 48.61 62.67
C LEU A 491 27.42 49.02 63.25
N ASP A 492 27.48 49.52 64.49
CA ASP A 492 26.34 50.11 65.15
C ASP A 492 25.89 51.39 64.43
N GLY A 493 24.63 51.41 64.01
CA GLY A 493 24.03 52.56 63.33
C GLY A 493 24.20 52.55 61.81
N PHE A 494 24.73 51.46 61.22
CA PHE A 494 24.84 51.32 59.78
C PHE A 494 23.49 51.32 59.05
N LYS A 495 22.49 50.59 59.56
CA LYS A 495 21.16 50.54 58.94
C LYS A 495 20.49 51.92 58.79
N PRO A 496 20.47 52.80 59.83
CA PRO A 496 20.03 54.19 59.67
C PRO A 496 20.76 54.97 58.56
N VAL A 497 22.05 54.72 58.33
CA VAL A 497 22.79 55.37 57.23
C VAL A 497 22.22 54.93 55.88
N ASN A 498 22.01 53.63 55.68
CA ASN A 498 21.36 53.12 54.48
C ASN A 498 19.94 53.67 54.30
N ASP A 499 19.15 53.69 55.38
CA ASP A 499 17.75 54.12 55.34
C ASP A 499 17.61 55.62 55.05
N GLN A 500 18.59 56.45 55.45
CA GLN A 500 18.54 57.92 55.29
C GLN A 500 19.29 58.42 54.06
N HIS A 501 20.42 57.81 53.69
CA HIS A 501 21.33 58.30 52.65
C HIS A 501 21.46 57.34 51.45
N GLY A 502 20.75 56.19 51.49
CA GLY A 502 20.74 55.20 50.42
C GLY A 502 21.85 54.15 50.55
N HIS A 503 21.70 53.04 49.82
CA HIS A 503 22.64 51.93 49.86
C HIS A 503 24.04 52.29 49.32
N GLU A 504 24.14 53.20 48.36
CA GLU A 504 25.43 53.69 47.84
C GLU A 504 26.25 54.40 48.94
N ALA A 505 25.60 55.20 49.79
CA ALA A 505 26.24 55.83 50.94
C ALA A 505 26.68 54.81 51.99
N GLY A 506 25.90 53.75 52.22
CA GLY A 506 26.34 52.63 53.05
C GLY A 506 27.53 51.89 52.47
N ASP A 507 27.55 51.68 51.16
CA ASP A 507 28.67 51.06 50.46
C ASP A 507 29.96 51.88 50.59
N GLU A 508 29.88 53.20 50.49
CA GLU A 508 30.99 54.11 50.78
C GLU A 508 31.46 54.01 52.24
N VAL A 509 30.53 53.95 53.20
CA VAL A 509 30.85 53.72 54.61
C VAL A 509 31.61 52.41 54.79
N LEU A 510 31.16 51.32 54.18
CA LEU A 510 31.81 50.01 54.26
C LEU A 510 33.19 50.00 53.62
N LYS A 511 33.37 50.66 52.47
CA LYS A 511 34.68 50.83 51.82
C LYS A 511 35.65 51.62 52.70
N GLN A 512 35.22 52.76 53.23
CA GLN A 512 36.06 53.61 54.08
C GLN A 512 36.38 52.93 55.42
N VAL A 513 35.42 52.24 56.04
CA VAL A 513 35.66 51.44 57.25
C VAL A 513 36.64 50.31 56.94
N GLY A 514 36.42 49.55 55.87
CA GLY A 514 37.31 48.48 55.45
C GLY A 514 38.76 48.96 55.25
N GLN A 515 38.93 50.10 54.58
CA GLN A 515 40.23 50.74 54.40
C GLN A 515 40.85 51.17 55.74
N ARG A 516 40.07 51.83 56.62
CA ARG A 516 40.53 52.25 57.96
C ARG A 516 40.98 51.06 58.80
N LEU A 517 40.29 49.92 58.72
CA LEU A 517 40.68 48.70 59.40
C LEU A 517 41.99 48.14 58.83
N GLN A 518 42.09 48.08 57.50
CA GLN A 518 43.28 47.57 56.80
C GLN A 518 44.54 48.41 57.12
N ASP A 519 44.40 49.73 57.23
CA ASP A 519 45.51 50.66 57.55
C ASP A 519 45.98 50.56 59.02
N LEU A 520 45.15 50.04 59.93
CA LEU A 520 45.47 49.93 61.35
C LEU A 520 46.21 48.66 61.74
N VAL A 521 46.15 47.63 60.89
CA VAL A 521 46.70 46.31 61.15
C VAL A 521 48.02 46.09 60.40
N ARG A 522 48.80 45.09 60.81
CA ARG A 522 50.09 44.75 60.18
C ARG A 522 49.85 43.88 58.94
N SER A 523 50.86 43.74 58.08
CA SER A 523 50.80 42.88 56.89
C SER A 523 50.50 41.40 57.18
N LYS A 524 50.80 40.93 58.40
CA LYS A 524 50.51 39.56 58.86
C LYS A 524 49.10 39.38 59.45
N ASP A 525 48.42 40.49 59.72
CA ASP A 525 47.06 40.49 60.26
C ASP A 525 46.07 40.47 59.08
N VAL A 526 44.89 39.90 59.30
CA VAL A 526 43.88 39.76 58.24
C VAL A 526 42.65 40.56 58.63
N VAL A 527 42.25 41.50 57.78
CA VAL A 527 40.92 42.13 57.84
C VAL A 527 40.06 41.47 56.80
N ALA A 528 38.88 41.00 57.21
CA ALA A 528 37.91 40.41 56.31
C ALA A 528 36.54 41.06 56.50
N ARG A 529 35.75 41.09 55.42
CA ARG A 529 34.33 41.41 55.52
C ARG A 529 33.54 40.11 55.51
N MET A 530 32.68 39.94 56.50
CA MET A 530 31.91 38.71 56.71
C MET A 530 30.59 38.70 55.95
N GLY A 531 30.07 39.90 55.67
CA GLY A 531 28.82 40.17 54.97
C GLY A 531 28.08 41.33 55.64
N GLY A 532 27.24 42.07 54.91
CA GLY A 532 26.51 43.21 55.49
C GLY A 532 27.46 44.27 56.09
N ASP A 533 27.25 44.58 57.37
CA ASP A 533 28.02 45.49 58.21
C ASP A 533 29.02 44.81 59.16
N GLU A 534 29.27 43.51 58.94
CA GLU A 534 30.16 42.71 59.78
C GLU A 534 31.58 42.62 59.20
N PHE A 535 32.57 42.92 60.04
CA PHE A 535 33.99 42.77 59.76
C PHE A 535 34.63 41.84 60.78
N ALA A 536 35.74 41.23 60.40
CA ALA A 536 36.56 40.46 61.30
C ALA A 536 38.04 40.81 61.14
N ILE A 537 38.77 40.75 62.25
CA ILE A 537 40.21 40.98 62.29
C ILE A 537 40.86 39.79 62.97
N LEU A 538 41.79 39.15 62.27
CA LEU A 538 42.65 38.10 62.82
C LEU A 538 44.04 38.66 63.10
N LEU A 539 44.51 38.48 64.34
CA LEU A 539 45.77 39.02 64.85
C LEU A 539 46.68 37.88 65.35
N PRO A 540 47.61 37.38 64.51
CA PRO A 540 48.54 36.33 64.93
C PRO A 540 49.63 36.85 65.90
N GLY A 541 49.94 36.09 66.94
CA GLY A 541 50.97 36.39 67.93
C GLY A 541 50.49 37.28 69.09
N VAL A 542 49.21 37.20 69.44
CA VAL A 542 48.59 37.95 70.54
C VAL A 542 48.31 37.01 71.71
N ASN A 543 49.02 37.22 72.83
CA ASN A 543 48.95 36.35 74.01
C ASN A 543 48.17 36.97 75.18
N ARG A 544 48.08 38.31 75.25
CA ARG A 544 47.50 39.03 76.38
C ARG A 544 46.27 39.80 75.95
N VAL A 545 45.25 39.79 76.81
CA VAL A 545 44.00 40.55 76.62
C VAL A 545 44.28 42.03 76.35
N ALA A 546 45.20 42.63 77.13
CA ALA A 546 45.59 44.03 76.97
C ALA A 546 46.12 44.38 75.56
N ASP A 547 46.79 43.45 74.87
CA ASP A 547 47.37 43.70 73.55
C ASP A 547 46.29 43.75 72.46
N ALA A 548 45.29 42.86 72.56
CA ALA A 548 44.09 42.91 71.72
C ALA A 548 43.27 44.17 72.02
N GLU A 549 43.01 44.46 73.31
CA GLU A 549 42.22 45.63 73.72
C GLU A 549 42.82 46.95 73.22
N GLN A 550 44.14 47.11 73.28
CA GLN A 550 44.80 48.34 72.80
C GLN A 550 44.58 48.58 71.30
N LEU A 551 44.65 47.53 70.47
CA LEU A 551 44.35 47.65 69.05
C LEU A 551 42.86 47.89 68.82
N LEU A 552 41.99 47.16 69.52
CA LEU A 552 40.53 47.29 69.36
C LEU A 552 40.03 48.66 69.79
N GLN A 553 40.66 49.30 70.79
CA GLN A 553 40.37 50.69 71.16
C GLN A 553 40.73 51.66 70.02
N ARG A 554 41.88 51.46 69.35
CA ARG A 554 42.26 52.25 68.16
C ARG A 554 41.30 52.03 67.00
N VAL A 555 40.86 50.78 66.81
CA VAL A 555 39.86 50.41 65.80
C VAL A 555 38.53 51.12 66.08
N LEU A 556 38.00 51.01 67.30
CA LEU A 556 36.76 51.67 67.70
C LEU A 556 36.83 53.19 67.50
N PHE A 557 37.94 53.82 67.91
CA PHE A 557 38.15 55.26 67.72
C PHE A 557 38.23 55.65 66.24
N SER A 558 38.85 54.82 65.40
CA SER A 558 38.95 55.06 63.95
C SER A 558 37.60 54.95 63.24
N ILE A 559 36.76 53.98 63.65
CA ILE A 559 35.40 53.81 63.12
C ILE A 559 34.53 55.02 63.49
N GLN A 560 34.62 55.52 64.72
CA GLN A 560 33.84 56.66 65.21
C GLN A 560 34.15 58.00 64.53
N ARG A 561 35.26 58.12 63.79
CA ARG A 561 35.58 59.34 63.04
C ARG A 561 34.53 59.56 61.96
N ARG A 562 34.11 60.82 61.78
CA ARG A 562 33.18 61.21 60.71
C ARG A 562 33.66 60.68 59.35
N ILE A 563 32.73 60.11 58.59
CA ILE A 563 32.93 59.60 57.23
C ILE A 563 32.30 60.64 56.31
N GLN A 564 33.10 61.20 55.42
CA GLN A 564 32.62 62.13 54.40
C GLN A 564 32.15 61.28 53.21
N LEU A 565 30.89 61.45 52.84
CA LEU A 565 30.29 60.80 51.68
C LEU A 565 30.55 61.63 50.43
N ASP A 566 30.50 61.00 49.25
CA ASP A 566 30.63 61.68 47.96
C ASP A 566 29.51 62.71 47.72
N SER A 567 28.37 62.56 48.41
CA SER A 567 27.26 63.53 48.44
C SER A 567 27.60 64.85 49.15
N GLY A 568 28.72 64.91 49.89
CA GLY A 568 29.15 66.05 50.69
C GLY A 568 28.65 66.04 52.14
N GLU A 569 27.78 65.09 52.51
CA GLU A 569 27.30 64.90 53.88
C GLU A 569 28.32 64.14 54.76
N THR A 570 28.22 64.30 56.08
CA THR A 570 29.08 63.58 57.02
C THR A 570 28.26 62.68 57.93
N VAL A 571 28.56 61.38 57.92
CA VAL A 571 27.92 60.37 58.78
C VAL A 571 28.91 59.85 59.82
N SER A 572 28.40 59.29 60.91
CA SER A 572 29.21 58.64 61.93
C SER A 572 28.55 57.33 62.34
N VAL A 573 29.33 56.25 62.31
CA VAL A 573 28.94 54.92 62.81
C VAL A 573 29.77 54.58 64.03
N ASN A 574 29.26 53.68 64.86
CA ASN A 574 30.02 53.10 65.97
C ASN A 574 30.23 51.60 65.70
N ALA A 575 30.93 50.88 66.58
CA ALA A 575 31.07 49.44 66.43
C ALA A 575 30.90 48.70 67.75
N SER A 576 30.29 47.53 67.66
CA SER A 576 30.29 46.52 68.71
C SER A 576 31.35 45.49 68.38
N ILE A 577 32.32 45.28 69.28
CA ILE A 577 33.49 44.42 69.02
C ILE A 577 33.57 43.30 70.05
N GLY A 578 33.53 42.05 69.58
CA GLY A 578 33.81 40.87 70.37
C GLY A 578 35.14 40.25 69.96
N ALA A 579 36.03 39.94 70.90
CA ALA A 579 37.29 39.29 70.58
C ALA A 579 37.57 38.09 71.47
N VAL A 580 38.18 37.07 70.88
CA VAL A 580 38.62 35.85 71.55
C VAL A 580 40.12 35.75 71.43
N ILE A 581 40.82 35.56 72.56
CA ILE A 581 42.21 35.11 72.55
C ILE A 581 42.22 33.59 72.55
N GLY A 582 42.81 33.04 71.50
CA GLY A 582 42.91 31.62 71.25
C GLY A 582 44.35 31.09 71.33
N THR A 583 44.46 29.77 71.35
CA THR A 583 45.72 29.02 71.40
C THR A 583 45.72 27.90 70.35
N GLY A 584 46.85 27.21 70.22
CA GLY A 584 46.94 26.07 69.33
C GLY A 584 45.94 24.93 69.62
N ALA A 585 45.33 24.85 70.80
CA ALA A 585 44.37 23.78 71.11
C ALA A 585 42.99 23.96 70.46
N ASP A 586 42.73 25.10 69.83
CA ASP A 586 41.38 25.48 69.43
C ASP A 586 40.91 24.80 68.13
N ILE A 587 39.59 24.81 67.93
CA ILE A 587 38.91 24.42 66.69
C ILE A 587 38.33 25.68 66.06
N GLY A 588 38.70 26.00 64.80
CA GLY A 588 38.36 27.27 64.16
C GLY A 588 36.88 27.64 64.20
N ARG A 589 35.97 26.66 64.05
CA ARG A 589 34.51 26.88 64.14
C ARG A 589 34.06 27.38 65.52
N ASP A 590 34.62 26.83 66.60
CA ASP A 590 34.26 27.23 67.97
C ASP A 590 34.80 28.62 68.30
N VAL A 591 35.94 28.99 67.74
CA VAL A 591 36.57 30.30 67.92
C VAL A 591 35.75 31.39 67.21
N LEU A 592 35.31 31.12 65.98
CA LEU A 592 34.41 32.01 65.23
C LEU A 592 33.11 32.24 66.00
N ARG A 593 32.49 31.16 66.50
CA ARG A 593 31.26 31.24 67.29
C ARG A 593 31.46 32.02 68.59
N ALA A 594 32.56 31.79 69.30
CA ALA A 594 32.84 32.50 70.55
C ALA A 594 33.09 34.01 70.33
N ALA A 595 33.75 34.39 69.23
CA ALA A 595 33.96 35.80 68.89
C ALA A 595 32.66 36.51 68.53
N ASP A 596 31.79 35.86 67.78
CA ASP A 596 30.46 36.34 67.45
C ASP A 596 29.56 36.47 68.70
N GLU A 597 29.52 35.45 69.58
CA GLU A 597 28.78 35.49 70.85
C GLU A 597 29.27 36.63 71.77
N ALA A 598 30.59 36.88 71.81
CA ALA A 598 31.17 38.00 72.55
C ALA A 598 30.72 39.36 71.98
N MET A 599 30.68 39.50 70.65
CA MET A 599 30.21 40.71 69.97
C MET A 599 28.71 40.93 70.21
N TYR A 600 27.91 39.87 70.13
CA TYR A 600 26.48 39.93 70.40
C TYR A 600 26.18 40.34 71.84
N THR A 601 26.99 39.88 72.79
CA THR A 601 26.90 40.30 74.20
C THR A 601 27.17 41.79 74.37
N VAL A 602 28.11 42.37 73.61
CA VAL A 602 28.35 43.82 73.56
C VAL A 602 27.11 44.57 73.04
N LYS A 603 26.51 44.10 71.94
CA LYS A 603 25.30 44.71 71.37
C LYS A 603 24.15 44.80 72.39
N ARG A 604 23.95 43.75 73.21
CA ARG A 604 22.89 43.72 74.24
C ARG A 604 23.17 44.64 75.44
N LYS A 605 24.44 44.91 75.76
CA LYS A 605 24.85 45.68 76.96
C LYS A 605 25.03 47.18 76.71
N GLY A 606 24.66 47.68 75.52
CA GLY A 606 24.62 49.11 75.23
C GLY A 606 25.37 49.57 73.98
N LYS A 607 25.93 48.65 73.16
CA LYS A 607 26.64 48.94 71.90
C LYS A 607 27.90 49.81 72.08
N GLY A 608 28.71 49.97 71.03
CA GLY A 608 29.85 50.89 71.05
C GLY A 608 30.96 50.55 72.06
N ARG A 609 31.16 49.27 72.36
CA ARG A 609 32.13 48.79 73.36
C ARG A 609 32.91 47.60 72.82
N ILE A 610 33.92 47.18 73.59
CA ILE A 610 34.77 46.04 73.31
C ILE A 610 34.55 45.00 74.41
N SER A 611 34.45 43.73 74.06
CA SER A 611 34.50 42.61 74.99
C SER A 611 35.55 41.62 74.52
N VAL A 612 36.60 41.45 75.30
CA VAL A 612 37.63 40.45 75.03
C VAL A 612 37.47 39.31 76.03
N ILE A 613 37.34 38.09 75.53
CA ILE A 613 37.28 36.88 76.34
C ILE A 613 38.49 36.00 76.05
N THR A 614 39.04 35.41 77.10
CA THR A 614 39.95 34.26 76.99
C THR A 614 39.10 33.01 77.07
N GLN A 615 39.20 32.09 76.11
CA GLN A 615 38.46 30.83 76.21
C GLN A 615 38.96 30.05 77.45
N PRO A 616 38.08 29.70 78.41
CA PRO A 616 38.39 28.68 79.40
C PRO A 616 38.21 27.31 78.74
N HIS A 617 39.24 26.47 78.84
CA HIS A 617 39.32 25.09 78.32
C HIS A 617 37.95 24.41 78.09
N LEU A 618 37.59 24.17 76.82
CA LEU A 618 36.52 23.26 76.43
C LEU A 618 36.86 21.85 76.93
N ARG A 619 36.33 21.44 78.09
CA ARG A 619 36.18 20.02 78.42
C ARG A 619 35.08 19.43 77.51
N PRO A 620 35.24 18.21 76.98
CA PRO A 620 34.17 17.54 76.27
C PRO A 620 33.00 17.29 77.23
N VAL A 621 31.79 17.63 76.80
CA VAL A 621 30.56 17.26 77.50
C VAL A 621 30.40 15.73 77.38
N PRO A 622 30.16 14.97 78.47
CA PRO A 622 29.88 13.55 78.38
C PRO A 622 28.48 13.29 77.78
N GLU A 623 28.36 12.22 77.00
CA GLU A 623 27.10 11.64 76.55
C GLU A 623 26.12 11.46 77.72
N THR A 624 24.91 12.01 77.61
CA THR A 624 23.63 11.30 77.72
C THR A 624 22.44 12.27 77.81
N VAL A 625 21.31 11.78 77.27
CA VAL A 625 19.92 12.29 77.33
C VAL A 625 19.52 13.32 76.26
N SER A 626 19.03 12.78 75.13
CA SER A 626 17.74 13.19 74.55
C SER A 626 17.27 12.17 73.51
N GLU A 627 16.82 11.01 73.96
CA GLU A 627 15.62 10.40 73.37
C GLU A 627 14.45 11.31 73.73
N ALA A 628 14.00 12.18 72.82
CA ALA A 628 12.67 12.80 72.87
C ALA A 628 12.29 13.66 71.64
N TRP A 629 12.78 13.42 70.42
CA TRP A 629 12.25 14.12 69.22
C TRP A 629 12.08 13.15 68.03
N ALA A 630 11.58 11.95 68.34
CA ALA A 630 11.09 10.97 67.36
C ALA A 630 9.68 10.48 67.71
N ALA A 631 8.77 11.39 68.07
CA ALA A 631 7.33 11.15 68.06
C ALA A 631 6.53 12.47 68.00
N ALA A 632 5.96 12.74 66.83
CA ALA A 632 4.80 13.60 66.55
C ALA A 632 4.97 15.15 66.57
N ALA A 633 4.62 15.72 65.40
CA ALA A 633 4.20 17.10 65.11
C ALA A 633 5.28 18.18 65.03
#